data_AF-A0A4Q6BMJ2-F1
#
_entry.id   AF-A0A4Q6BMJ2-F1
#
_cell.length_a   1.000
_cell.length_b   1.000
_cell.length_c   1.000
_cell.angle_alpha   90.00
_cell.angle_beta   90.00
_cell.angle_gamma   90.00
#
_symmetry.space_group_name_H-M   'P 1'
#
loop_
_entity.id
_entity.type
_entity.pdbx_description
1 polymer ?
#
loop_
_entity_poly.entity_id
_entity_poly.type
_entity_poly.pdbx_seq_one_letter_code
_entity_poly.pdbx_strand_id
1 'polypeptide(L)'
;EAVGHAGTLDPLAEGLMVALVGEATKLSQYILEGNKAYHLHARLGVETDTLDITGQTLKTSDILCDEAKIREVGLAITGAMSLPVPIYSAIKIDGKKLYDYARSEQEVKIPNKDMTFWDLEFLSYQKPEAEFKFKCSKGSYVRSWVALLGQRLGCGATMSQLTRTWSDPYFLDQSILLEDLEAQLKAGNPVSAMIPLAEALPAVKRVRVKGHDQTLLGNGQISHDLRSFLITMFDPLKDDIIQVVSLTSGKLLALVGIEKDRGFVIKRVIKY
;
A
#
# COMPACT_ATOMS: atom_id res chain seq x y z
N GLU A 1 -7.05 16.95 -16.15
CA GLU A 1 -6.18 15.77 -16.04
C GLU A 1 -6.53 15.00 -14.76
N ALA A 2 -6.20 13.71 -14.66
CA ALA A 2 -6.56 12.87 -13.52
C ALA A 2 -5.38 12.75 -12.54
N VAL A 3 -5.67 12.85 -11.24
CA VAL A 3 -4.71 12.58 -10.16
C VAL A 3 -5.33 11.58 -9.20
N GLY A 4 -4.53 10.61 -8.75
CA GLY A 4 -4.93 9.62 -7.76
C GLY A 4 -3.76 9.21 -6.86
N HIS A 5 -4.00 8.27 -5.95
CA HIS A 5 -2.95 7.73 -5.08
C HIS A 5 -3.03 6.21 -5.00
N ALA A 6 -1.91 5.54 -4.75
CA ALA A 6 -1.81 4.08 -4.67
C ALA A 6 -1.77 3.57 -3.21
N GLY A 7 -2.72 4.04 -2.39
CA GLY A 7 -2.92 3.57 -1.02
C GLY A 7 -3.13 4.71 -0.04
N THR A 8 -4.27 4.71 0.64
CA THR A 8 -4.63 5.70 1.65
C THR A 8 -3.69 5.59 2.86
N LEU A 9 -3.41 6.73 3.50
CA LEU A 9 -2.88 6.79 4.86
C LEU A 9 -3.99 7.32 5.77
N ASP A 10 -4.05 6.82 7.00
CA ASP A 10 -4.93 7.40 8.01
C ASP A 10 -4.51 8.87 8.26
N PRO A 11 -5.43 9.79 8.62
CA PRO A 11 -5.08 11.21 8.78
C PRO A 11 -3.98 11.51 9.81
N LEU A 12 -3.82 10.67 10.85
CA LEU A 12 -2.73 10.79 11.82
C LEU A 12 -1.39 10.25 11.32
N ALA A 13 -1.39 9.51 10.21
CA ALA A 13 -0.23 8.82 9.72
C ALA A 13 0.56 9.70 8.74
N GLU A 14 1.86 9.59 8.81
CA GLU A 14 2.80 10.26 7.92
C GLU A 14 3.55 9.25 7.04
N GLY A 15 4.43 9.78 6.20
CA GLY A 15 5.34 8.99 5.39
C GLY A 15 4.87 8.80 3.96
N LEU A 16 5.30 7.70 3.35
CA LEU A 16 5.29 7.55 1.91
C LEU A 16 3.87 7.45 1.36
N MET A 17 3.48 8.35 0.45
CA MET A 17 2.27 8.24 -0.35
C MET A 17 2.62 8.32 -1.84
N VAL A 18 2.32 7.25 -2.58
CA VAL A 18 2.55 7.21 -4.02
C VAL A 18 1.41 7.94 -4.73
N ALA A 19 1.71 9.11 -5.30
CA ALA A 19 0.80 9.86 -6.15
C ALA A 19 0.92 9.43 -7.61
N LEU A 20 -0.22 9.36 -8.30
CA LEU A 20 -0.33 8.96 -9.70
C LEU A 20 -0.89 10.14 -10.49
N VAL A 21 -0.11 10.63 -11.45
CA VAL A 21 -0.46 11.79 -12.27
C VAL A 21 -0.75 11.37 -13.71
N GLY A 22 -1.87 11.85 -14.26
CA GLY A 22 -2.28 11.61 -15.63
C GLY A 22 -2.41 10.12 -15.95
N GLU A 23 -1.64 9.66 -16.92
CA GLU A 23 -1.66 8.29 -17.42
C GLU A 23 -1.14 7.27 -16.40
N ALA A 24 -0.39 7.71 -15.38
CA ALA A 24 0.02 6.85 -14.26
C ALA A 24 -1.15 6.30 -13.47
N THR A 25 -2.32 6.97 -13.47
CA THR A 25 -3.52 6.50 -12.78
C THR A 25 -3.98 5.12 -13.26
N LYS A 26 -3.67 4.75 -14.52
CA LYS A 26 -3.92 3.43 -15.09
C LYS A 26 -3.11 2.30 -14.44
N LEU A 27 -2.02 2.66 -13.74
CA LEU A 27 -1.12 1.71 -13.05
C LEU A 27 -1.53 1.45 -11.59
N SER A 28 -2.50 2.21 -11.07
CA SER A 28 -2.94 2.17 -9.65
C SER A 28 -3.13 0.76 -9.10
N GLN A 29 -3.87 -0.09 -9.81
CA GLN A 29 -4.17 -1.45 -9.36
C GLN A 29 -2.92 -2.33 -9.21
N TYR A 30 -1.82 -2.05 -9.90
CA TYR A 30 -0.60 -2.86 -9.80
C TYR A 30 0.30 -2.41 -8.64
N ILE A 31 0.27 -1.10 -8.32
CA ILE A 31 1.04 -0.53 -7.20
C ILE A 31 0.28 -0.77 -5.87
N LEU A 32 -1.05 -0.70 -5.89
CA LEU A 32 -1.89 -0.94 -4.70
C LEU A 32 -1.72 -2.34 -4.10
N GLU A 33 -1.37 -3.32 -4.93
CA GLU A 33 -1.21 -4.72 -4.55
C GLU A 33 0.07 -4.98 -3.73
N GLY A 34 1.01 -4.04 -3.75
CA GLY A 34 2.28 -4.14 -3.06
C GLY A 34 2.17 -4.36 -1.55
N ASN A 35 3.22 -4.89 -0.93
CA ASN A 35 3.34 -4.93 0.53
C ASN A 35 3.75 -3.55 1.08
N LYS A 36 3.61 -3.37 2.40
CA LYS A 36 3.90 -2.10 3.08
C LYS A 36 4.77 -2.33 4.30
N ALA A 37 5.58 -1.34 4.68
CA ALA A 37 6.30 -1.33 5.94
C ALA A 37 5.97 -0.07 6.73
N TYR A 38 5.95 -0.22 8.05
CA TYR A 38 5.57 0.84 8.97
C TYR A 38 6.55 0.94 10.11
N HIS A 39 6.71 2.17 10.58
CA HIS A 39 7.25 2.52 11.87
C HIS A 39 6.09 3.02 12.74
N LEU A 40 5.89 2.42 13.91
CA LEU A 40 4.69 2.54 14.72
C LEU A 40 5.05 2.91 16.16
N HIS A 41 4.29 3.83 16.74
CA HIS A 41 4.20 4.03 18.18
C HIS A 41 2.82 3.58 18.70
N ALA A 42 2.84 2.75 19.74
CA ALA A 42 1.65 2.28 20.44
C ALA A 42 1.65 2.82 21.87
N ARG A 43 0.61 3.59 22.21
CA ARG A 43 0.37 4.06 23.58
C ARG A 43 -0.36 2.97 24.34
N LEU A 44 0.30 2.40 25.35
CA LEU A 44 -0.28 1.38 26.22
C LEU A 44 -1.15 2.00 27.32
N GLY A 45 -2.13 1.23 27.82
CA GLY A 45 -2.99 1.64 28.93
C GLY A 45 -4.20 2.48 28.50
N VAL A 46 -4.44 2.66 27.19
CA VAL A 46 -5.58 3.42 26.65
C VAL A 46 -6.17 2.67 25.46
N GLU A 47 -7.49 2.56 25.42
CA GLU A 47 -8.26 2.07 24.28
C GLU A 47 -9.19 3.18 23.77
N THR A 48 -9.26 3.36 22.45
CA THR A 48 -10.11 4.37 21.80
C THR A 48 -11.03 3.72 20.77
N ASP A 49 -12.14 4.39 20.44
CA ASP A 49 -13.12 3.92 19.43
C ASP A 49 -12.55 3.86 17.99
N THR A 50 -11.60 4.72 17.66
CA THR A 50 -10.89 4.73 16.37
C THR A 50 -9.69 3.79 16.31
N LEU A 51 -9.30 3.21 17.45
CA LEU A 51 -8.06 2.46 17.66
C LEU A 51 -6.77 3.27 17.40
N ASP A 52 -6.90 4.59 17.40
CA ASP A 52 -5.80 5.55 17.38
C ASP A 52 -6.06 6.71 18.37
N ILE A 53 -5.06 7.54 18.61
CA ILE A 53 -5.14 8.62 19.62
C ILE A 53 -6.14 9.73 19.26
N THR A 54 -6.71 9.74 18.05
CA THR A 54 -7.67 10.76 17.61
C THR A 54 -9.11 10.46 18.04
N GLY A 55 -9.36 9.22 18.49
CA GLY A 55 -10.67 8.76 18.94
C GLY A 55 -11.03 9.16 20.36
N GLN A 56 -12.28 8.87 20.75
CA GLN A 56 -12.73 8.99 22.13
C GLN A 56 -12.15 7.84 22.96
N THR A 57 -11.66 8.17 24.15
CA THR A 57 -11.18 7.16 25.11
C THR A 57 -12.34 6.32 25.61
N LEU A 58 -12.28 5.01 25.39
CA LEU A 58 -13.25 4.04 25.87
C LEU A 58 -12.85 3.47 27.23
N LYS A 59 -11.55 3.24 27.41
CA LYS A 59 -11.01 2.60 28.61
C LYS A 59 -9.58 3.06 28.87
N THR A 60 -9.24 3.19 30.14
CA THR A 60 -7.87 3.39 30.61
C THR A 60 -7.46 2.28 31.58
N SER A 61 -6.17 2.06 31.71
CA SER A 61 -5.57 1.12 32.65
C SER A 61 -4.27 1.67 33.21
N ASP A 62 -4.11 1.58 34.53
CA ASP A 62 -2.86 1.90 35.21
C ASP A 62 -1.84 0.75 35.13
N ILE A 63 -2.25 -0.41 34.59
CA ILE A 63 -1.39 -1.57 34.42
C ILE A 63 -0.47 -1.30 33.23
N LEU A 64 0.82 -1.11 33.50
CA LEU A 64 1.85 -1.02 32.46
C LEU A 64 2.81 -2.19 32.61
N CYS A 65 2.81 -3.08 31.62
CA CYS A 65 3.76 -4.19 31.54
C CYS A 65 5.21 -3.68 31.47
N ASP A 66 6.16 -4.53 31.86
CA ASP A 66 7.57 -4.23 31.64
C ASP A 66 7.96 -4.34 30.16
N GLU A 67 9.11 -3.76 29.81
CA GLU A 67 9.61 -3.76 28.43
C GLU A 67 9.80 -5.18 27.88
N ALA A 68 10.28 -6.11 28.72
CA ALA A 68 10.55 -7.48 28.31
C ALA A 68 9.25 -8.17 27.85
N LYS A 69 8.15 -7.97 28.59
CA LYS A 69 6.86 -8.54 28.24
C LYS A 69 6.26 -7.88 26.99
N ILE A 70 6.38 -6.57 26.85
CA ILE A 70 5.92 -5.82 25.67
C ILE A 70 6.63 -6.34 24.42
N ARG A 71 7.95 -6.50 24.50
CA ARG A 71 8.79 -7.06 23.44
C ARG A 71 8.36 -8.49 23.09
N GLU A 72 8.27 -9.38 24.09
CA GLU A 72 7.86 -10.77 23.89
C GLU A 72 6.51 -10.87 23.19
N VAL A 73 5.49 -10.16 23.70
CA VAL A 73 4.13 -10.20 23.16
C VAL A 73 4.07 -9.59 21.78
N GLY A 74 4.69 -8.43 21.56
CA GLY A 74 4.69 -7.74 20.28
C GLY A 74 5.34 -8.56 19.17
N LEU A 75 6.53 -9.13 19.42
CA LEU A 75 7.23 -9.98 18.46
C LEU A 75 6.45 -11.28 18.13
N ALA A 76 5.58 -11.74 19.04
CA ALA A 76 4.70 -12.89 18.81
C ALA A 76 3.46 -12.57 17.96
N ILE A 77 3.22 -11.31 17.54
CA ILE A 77 2.13 -10.92 16.63
C ILE A 77 2.67 -10.88 15.18
N THR A 78 3.23 -12.01 14.75
CA THR A 78 3.77 -12.21 13.40
C THR A 78 3.07 -13.37 12.69
N GLY A 79 3.23 -13.47 11.38
CA GLY A 79 2.59 -14.46 10.52
C GLY A 79 1.20 -14.04 10.05
N ALA A 80 0.50 -15.00 9.44
CA ALA A 80 -0.87 -14.81 8.96
C ALA A 80 -1.87 -14.93 10.12
N MET A 81 -2.84 -14.02 10.17
CA MET A 81 -3.88 -13.98 11.20
C MET A 81 -5.13 -13.28 10.68
N SER A 82 -6.28 -13.61 11.29
CA SER A 82 -7.55 -12.96 11.00
C SER A 82 -7.88 -11.95 12.09
N LEU A 83 -7.89 -10.66 11.74
CA LEU A 83 -8.12 -9.56 12.69
C LEU A 83 -9.39 -8.79 12.34
N PRO A 84 -10.12 -8.26 13.33
CA PRO A 84 -11.24 -7.36 13.08
C PRO A 84 -10.74 -6.10 12.38
N VAL A 85 -11.50 -5.62 11.40
CA VAL A 85 -11.21 -4.33 10.76
C VAL A 85 -11.65 -3.19 11.68
N PRO A 86 -10.95 -2.04 11.70
CA PRO A 86 -11.40 -0.88 12.47
C PRO A 86 -12.78 -0.41 11.96
N ILE A 87 -13.67 -0.04 12.87
CA ILE A 87 -15.01 0.47 12.51
C ILE A 87 -14.90 1.73 11.65
N TYR A 88 -13.90 2.57 11.94
CA TYR A 88 -13.51 3.71 11.09
C TYR A 88 -12.61 3.25 9.93
N SER A 89 -13.20 2.52 8.98
CA SER A 89 -12.55 2.08 7.74
C SER A 89 -13.44 2.26 6.50
N ALA A 90 -12.81 2.33 5.33
CA ALA A 90 -13.50 2.51 4.04
C ALA A 90 -14.09 1.22 3.46
N ILE A 91 -14.00 0.09 4.17
CA ILE A 91 -14.60 -1.18 3.74
C ILE A 91 -16.11 -1.01 3.61
N LYS A 92 -16.70 -1.58 2.56
CA LYS A 92 -18.15 -1.55 2.37
C LYS A 92 -18.82 -2.80 2.92
N ILE A 93 -19.88 -2.60 3.68
CA ILE A 93 -20.82 -3.62 4.13
C ILE A 93 -22.18 -3.21 3.59
N ASP A 94 -22.86 -4.10 2.86
CA ASP A 94 -24.17 -3.85 2.23
C ASP A 94 -24.23 -2.54 1.42
N GLY A 95 -23.13 -2.21 0.72
CA GLY A 95 -23.01 -1.03 -0.12
C GLY A 95 -22.64 0.28 0.58
N LYS A 96 -22.70 0.35 1.92
CA LYS A 96 -22.30 1.51 2.74
C LYS A 96 -20.91 1.31 3.34
N LYS A 97 -20.13 2.36 3.56
CA LYS A 97 -18.79 2.23 4.17
C LYS A 97 -18.93 2.02 5.68
N LEU A 98 -18.00 1.28 6.29
CA LEU A 98 -18.08 0.92 7.71
C LEU A 98 -18.09 2.14 8.63
N TYR A 99 -17.33 3.18 8.30
CA TYR A 99 -17.35 4.43 9.07
C TYR A 99 -18.70 5.17 8.98
N ASP A 100 -19.52 4.93 7.96
CA ASP A 100 -20.86 5.54 7.85
C ASP A 100 -21.80 4.93 8.92
N TYR A 101 -21.62 3.65 9.26
CA TYR A 101 -22.36 2.99 10.34
C TYR A 101 -21.95 3.51 11.73
N ALA A 102 -20.65 3.74 11.94
CA ALA A 102 -20.15 4.34 13.19
C ALA A 102 -20.77 5.71 13.46
N ARG A 103 -20.88 6.54 12.41
CA ARG A 103 -21.45 7.90 12.51
C ARG A 103 -22.97 7.91 12.70
N SER A 104 -23.66 6.86 12.29
CA SER A 104 -25.11 6.73 12.45
C SER A 104 -25.52 5.94 13.69
N GLU A 105 -24.55 5.54 14.53
CA GLU A 105 -24.75 4.67 15.70
C GLU A 105 -25.52 3.37 15.37
N GLN A 106 -25.40 2.90 14.13
CA GLN A 106 -26.06 1.67 13.69
C GLN A 106 -25.21 0.46 14.04
N GLU A 107 -25.81 -0.54 14.68
CA GLU A 107 -25.15 -1.81 14.92
C GLU A 107 -24.74 -2.47 13.59
N VAL A 108 -23.47 -2.82 13.49
CA VAL A 108 -22.90 -3.51 12.34
C VAL A 108 -21.93 -4.58 12.83
N LYS A 109 -22.06 -5.79 12.28
CA LYS A 109 -21.11 -6.86 12.57
C LYS A 109 -19.77 -6.52 11.93
N ILE A 110 -18.76 -6.27 12.76
CA ILE A 110 -17.41 -5.98 12.28
C ILE A 110 -16.82 -7.25 11.65
N PRO A 111 -16.43 -7.22 10.36
CA PRO A 111 -15.84 -8.36 9.71
C PRO A 111 -14.38 -8.53 10.11
N ASN A 112 -13.91 -9.77 10.10
CA ASN A 112 -12.48 -10.06 10.16
C ASN A 112 -11.87 -10.04 8.77
N LYS A 113 -10.59 -9.71 8.71
CA LYS A 113 -9.78 -9.73 7.49
C LYS A 113 -8.47 -10.44 7.75
N ASP A 114 -8.05 -11.23 6.79
CA ASP A 114 -6.76 -11.89 6.82
C ASP A 114 -5.64 -10.89 6.53
N MET A 115 -4.68 -10.85 7.44
CA MET A 115 -3.54 -9.95 7.43
C MET A 115 -2.30 -10.77 7.74
N THR A 116 -1.17 -10.41 7.12
CA THR A 116 0.11 -11.05 7.41
C THR A 116 1.09 -9.99 7.83
N PHE A 117 1.83 -10.23 8.92
CA PHE A 117 2.85 -9.34 9.47
C PHE A 117 4.17 -10.08 9.58
N TRP A 118 5.28 -9.47 9.15
CA TRP A 118 6.60 -10.09 9.17
C TRP A 118 7.70 -9.04 9.36
N ASP A 119 8.93 -9.49 9.58
CA ASP A 119 10.08 -8.64 9.92
C ASP A 119 9.78 -7.71 11.10
N LEU A 120 9.17 -8.27 12.17
CA LEU A 120 8.84 -7.51 13.37
C LEU A 120 10.11 -7.20 14.17
N GLU A 121 10.26 -5.93 14.51
CA GLU A 121 11.32 -5.40 15.35
C GLU A 121 10.70 -4.56 16.46
N PHE A 122 11.09 -4.84 17.70
CA PHE A 122 10.81 -3.96 18.83
C PHE A 122 12.00 -3.02 19.02
N LEU A 123 11.76 -1.72 19.09
CA LEU A 123 12.82 -0.72 19.10
C LEU A 123 13.05 -0.12 20.48
N SER A 124 11.99 0.36 21.12
CA SER A 124 12.10 1.02 22.41
C SER A 124 10.79 1.00 23.18
N TYR A 125 10.87 1.22 24.49
CA TYR A 125 9.72 1.51 25.33
C TYR A 125 10.02 2.68 26.24
N GLN A 126 9.34 3.80 25.99
CA GLN A 126 9.40 5.01 26.81
C GLN A 126 7.99 5.28 27.32
N LYS A 127 7.71 4.82 28.54
CA LYS A 127 6.37 4.81 29.13
C LYS A 127 5.58 6.10 28.84
N PRO A 128 4.34 6.02 28.31
CA PRO A 128 3.58 4.80 27.96
C PRO A 128 3.75 4.31 26.50
N GLU A 129 4.71 4.81 25.74
CA GLU A 129 4.88 4.54 24.31
C GLU A 129 5.82 3.36 24.03
N ALA A 130 5.35 2.38 23.25
CA ALA A 130 6.17 1.29 22.71
C ALA A 130 6.35 1.46 21.19
N GLU A 131 7.58 1.25 20.72
CA GLU A 131 7.99 1.51 19.34
C GLU A 131 8.28 0.20 18.59
N PHE A 132 7.70 0.05 17.40
CA PHE A 132 7.85 -1.14 16.56
C PHE A 132 8.08 -0.80 15.09
N LYS A 133 8.79 -1.68 14.39
CA LYS A 133 8.82 -1.72 12.92
C LYS A 133 8.37 -3.08 12.43
N PHE A 134 7.67 -3.10 11.31
CA PHE A 134 7.32 -4.35 10.63
C PHE A 134 6.88 -4.12 9.18
N LYS A 135 6.80 -5.21 8.43
CA LYS A 135 6.14 -5.30 7.13
C LYS A 135 4.79 -5.98 7.25
N CYS A 136 3.86 -5.62 6.37
CA CYS A 136 2.55 -6.24 6.32
C CYS A 136 2.01 -6.37 4.89
N SER A 137 1.08 -7.31 4.72
CA SER A 137 0.39 -7.55 3.46
C SER A 137 -0.54 -6.39 3.11
N LYS A 138 -0.90 -6.28 1.82
CA LYS A 138 -1.80 -5.22 1.33
C LYS A 138 -3.09 -5.14 2.16
N GLY A 139 -3.46 -3.91 2.53
CA GLY A 139 -4.70 -3.63 3.25
C GLY A 139 -4.77 -4.19 4.66
N SER A 140 -3.64 -4.54 5.27
CA SER A 140 -3.55 -4.78 6.72
C SER A 140 -3.81 -3.49 7.49
N TYR A 141 -4.45 -3.60 8.65
CA TYR A 141 -4.74 -2.46 9.52
C TYR A 141 -3.80 -2.47 10.71
N VAL A 142 -2.85 -1.52 10.73
CA VAL A 142 -1.90 -1.37 11.85
C VAL A 142 -2.63 -1.07 13.17
N ARG A 143 -3.72 -0.30 13.11
CA ARG A 143 -4.61 -0.05 14.25
C ARG A 143 -5.15 -1.34 14.89
N SER A 144 -5.55 -2.33 14.08
CA SER A 144 -5.99 -3.64 14.58
C SER A 144 -4.85 -4.45 15.20
N TRP A 145 -3.63 -4.33 14.67
CA TRP A 145 -2.43 -4.95 15.26
C TRP A 145 -2.14 -4.36 16.66
N VAL A 146 -2.24 -3.04 16.81
CA VAL A 146 -2.07 -2.36 18.10
C VAL A 146 -3.14 -2.76 19.10
N ALA A 147 -4.41 -2.86 18.67
CA ALA A 147 -5.49 -3.32 19.53
C ALA A 147 -5.22 -4.74 20.06
N LEU A 148 -4.74 -5.65 19.19
CA LEU A 148 -4.35 -7.01 19.59
C LEU A 148 -3.17 -7.02 20.57
N LEU A 149 -2.18 -6.15 20.36
CA LEU A 149 -1.07 -5.96 21.32
C LEU A 149 -1.61 -5.59 22.70
N GLY A 150 -2.46 -4.57 22.77
CA GLY A 150 -3.09 -4.12 24.02
C GLY A 150 -3.92 -5.20 24.70
N GLN A 151 -4.68 -5.98 23.93
CA GLN A 151 -5.46 -7.11 24.42
C GLN A 151 -4.57 -8.20 25.03
N ARG A 152 -3.50 -8.60 24.34
CA ARG A 152 -2.58 -9.66 24.81
C ARG A 152 -1.78 -9.23 26.04
N LEU A 153 -1.48 -7.94 26.17
CA LEU A 153 -0.85 -7.36 27.36
C LEU A 153 -1.83 -7.20 28.53
N GLY A 154 -3.14 -7.17 28.27
CA GLY A 154 -4.18 -7.01 29.27
C GLY A 154 -4.37 -5.57 29.78
N CYS A 155 -3.63 -4.60 29.23
CA CYS A 155 -3.71 -3.19 29.60
C CYS A 155 -4.45 -2.31 28.57
N GLY A 156 -4.73 -2.84 27.37
CA GLY A 156 -5.20 -2.04 26.26
C GLY A 156 -4.08 -1.23 25.59
N ALA A 157 -4.30 -0.82 24.34
CA ALA A 157 -3.37 0.00 23.57
C ALA A 157 -4.08 0.72 22.43
N THR A 158 -3.54 1.87 22.04
CA THR A 158 -4.01 2.65 20.89
C THR A 158 -2.83 3.14 20.06
N MET A 159 -3.02 3.30 18.76
CA MET A 159 -1.98 3.78 17.86
C MET A 159 -1.77 5.29 18.07
N SER A 160 -0.59 5.69 18.51
CA SER A 160 -0.27 7.10 18.79
C SER A 160 0.42 7.79 17.61
N GLN A 161 1.28 7.08 16.89
CA GLN A 161 1.94 7.58 15.68
C GLN A 161 2.15 6.45 14.67
N LEU A 162 2.14 6.80 13.38
CA LEU A 162 2.40 5.85 12.31
C LEU A 162 3.13 6.53 11.15
N THR A 163 4.24 5.96 10.73
CA THR A 163 4.96 6.39 9.53
C THR A 163 5.07 5.23 8.55
N ARG A 164 4.53 5.37 7.34
CA ARG A 164 4.74 4.40 6.27
C ARG A 164 6.13 4.61 5.65
N THR A 165 7.02 3.65 5.86
CA THR A 165 8.42 3.74 5.40
C THR A 165 8.65 3.10 4.04
N TRP A 166 7.74 2.20 3.64
CA TRP A 166 7.80 1.51 2.35
C TRP A 166 6.41 1.16 1.85
N SER A 167 6.21 1.28 0.55
CA SER A 167 5.05 0.81 -0.19
C SER A 167 5.55 0.26 -1.50
N ASP A 168 5.62 -1.06 -1.61
CA ASP A 168 6.26 -1.76 -2.72
C ASP A 168 5.85 -1.15 -4.08
N PRO A 169 6.82 -0.76 -4.93
CA PRO A 169 8.28 -0.94 -4.79
C PRO A 169 9.03 0.21 -4.10
N TYR A 170 8.36 1.26 -3.66
CA TYR A 170 8.96 2.54 -3.31
C TYR A 170 9.26 2.68 -1.82
N PHE A 171 10.34 3.41 -1.52
CA PHE A 171 10.82 3.70 -0.17
C PHE A 171 10.63 5.18 0.19
N LEU A 172 10.52 5.46 1.48
CA LEU A 172 10.30 6.81 2.00
C LEU A 172 11.45 7.77 1.67
N ASP A 173 12.68 7.29 1.58
CA ASP A 173 13.86 8.09 1.21
C ASP A 173 13.86 8.57 -0.25
N GLN A 174 12.99 7.98 -1.09
CA GLN A 174 12.73 8.42 -2.47
C GLN A 174 11.62 9.48 -2.54
N SER A 175 10.97 9.79 -1.41
CA SER A 175 9.86 10.74 -1.38
C SER A 175 10.32 12.19 -1.30
N ILE A 176 9.40 13.10 -1.61
CA ILE A 176 9.56 14.54 -1.42
C ILE A 176 8.49 15.03 -0.46
N LEU A 177 8.84 15.95 0.44
CA LEU A 177 7.86 16.63 1.29
C LEU A 177 6.94 17.50 0.43
N LEU A 178 5.71 17.70 0.91
CA LEU A 178 4.74 18.47 0.14
C LEU A 178 5.16 19.94 -0.01
N GLU A 179 5.75 20.55 1.03
CA GLU A 179 6.21 21.95 0.93
C GLU A 179 7.35 22.09 -0.09
N ASP A 180 8.27 21.12 -0.13
CA ASP A 180 9.39 21.11 -1.08
C ASP A 180 8.92 20.88 -2.51
N LEU A 181 7.92 20.03 -2.71
CA LEU A 181 7.27 19.83 -4.01
C LEU A 181 6.68 21.15 -4.51
N GLU A 182 5.93 21.86 -3.66
CA GLU A 182 5.38 23.16 -4.02
C GLU A 182 6.47 24.18 -4.36
N ALA A 183 7.56 24.21 -3.59
CA ALA A 183 8.68 25.10 -3.83
C ALA A 183 9.37 24.80 -5.18
N GLN A 184 9.62 23.52 -5.51
CA GLN A 184 10.20 23.11 -6.79
C GLN A 184 9.31 23.52 -7.96
N LEU A 185 7.99 23.29 -7.86
CA LEU A 185 7.03 23.67 -8.90
C LEU A 185 6.97 25.20 -9.10
N LYS A 186 6.93 25.98 -8.01
CA LYS A 186 6.93 27.45 -8.07
C LYS A 186 8.21 28.00 -8.70
N ALA A 187 9.35 27.35 -8.46
CA ALA A 187 10.63 27.72 -9.05
C ALA A 187 10.80 27.24 -10.51
N GLY A 188 9.86 26.44 -11.05
CA GLY A 188 9.98 25.84 -12.39
C GLY A 188 11.03 24.72 -12.47
N ASN A 189 11.43 24.18 -11.32
CA ASN A 189 12.40 23.09 -11.25
C ASN A 189 11.72 21.74 -11.56
N PRO A 190 12.43 20.78 -12.17
CA PRO A 190 11.96 19.41 -12.27
C PRO A 190 11.67 18.81 -10.89
N VAL A 191 10.55 18.11 -10.77
CA VAL A 191 10.19 17.40 -9.53
C VAL A 191 11.10 16.18 -9.37
N SER A 192 12.03 16.26 -8.41
CA SER A 192 13.05 15.23 -8.15
C SER A 192 12.48 13.83 -7.85
N ALA A 193 11.31 13.75 -7.21
CA ALA A 193 10.65 12.48 -6.89
C ALA A 193 9.73 11.95 -8.01
N MET A 194 9.72 12.56 -9.20
CA MET A 194 8.88 12.12 -10.31
C MET A 194 9.46 10.86 -10.95
N ILE A 195 8.69 9.77 -10.94
CA ILE A 195 9.10 8.49 -11.52
C ILE A 195 8.55 8.36 -12.95
N PRO A 196 9.39 8.05 -13.96
CA PRO A 196 8.93 7.77 -15.31
C PRO A 196 8.01 6.54 -15.37
N LEU A 197 6.97 6.58 -16.22
CA LEU A 197 6.02 5.46 -16.35
C LEU A 197 6.69 4.11 -16.69
N ALA A 198 7.77 4.11 -17.46
CA ALA A 198 8.53 2.91 -17.82
C ALA A 198 9.36 2.31 -16.66
N GLU A 199 9.44 3.03 -15.54
CA GLU A 199 10.14 2.62 -14.32
C GLU A 199 9.17 2.35 -13.18
N ALA A 200 7.89 2.67 -13.36
CA ALA A 200 6.88 2.64 -12.31
C ALA A 200 6.55 1.22 -11.78
N LEU A 201 6.91 0.18 -12.52
CA LEU A 201 6.71 -1.23 -12.17
C LEU A 201 8.04 -2.02 -12.34
N PRO A 202 9.05 -1.80 -11.49
CA PRO A 202 10.39 -2.32 -11.69
C PRO A 202 10.47 -3.85 -11.62
N ALA A 203 9.61 -4.50 -10.83
CA ALA A 203 9.52 -5.96 -10.73
C ALA A 203 8.87 -6.61 -11.96
N VAL A 204 8.14 -5.85 -12.78
CA VAL A 204 7.47 -6.37 -13.97
C VAL A 204 8.46 -6.43 -15.13
N LYS A 205 8.64 -7.62 -15.69
CA LYS A 205 9.48 -7.84 -16.89
C LYS A 205 9.04 -6.96 -18.06
N ARG A 206 10.01 -6.53 -18.87
CA ARG A 206 9.78 -5.61 -19.99
C ARG A 206 10.28 -6.16 -21.32
N VAL A 207 9.54 -5.86 -22.39
CA VAL A 207 9.98 -6.05 -23.78
C VAL A 207 10.07 -4.71 -24.51
N ARG A 208 11.00 -4.61 -25.45
CA ARG A 208 11.17 -3.41 -26.28
C ARG A 208 10.67 -3.69 -27.69
N VAL A 209 9.84 -2.79 -28.22
CA VAL A 209 9.27 -2.89 -29.57
C VAL A 209 9.56 -1.63 -30.39
N LYS A 210 9.51 -1.75 -31.72
CA LYS A 210 9.69 -0.62 -32.65
C LYS A 210 8.79 -0.77 -33.87
N GLY A 211 8.66 0.30 -34.65
CA GLY A 211 7.99 0.25 -35.94
C GLY A 211 6.52 -0.15 -35.83
N HIS A 212 6.12 -1.14 -36.63
CA HIS A 212 4.71 -1.55 -36.78
C HIS A 212 4.05 -1.98 -35.46
N ASP A 213 4.78 -2.70 -34.60
CA ASP A 213 4.25 -3.17 -33.32
C ASP A 213 3.85 -2.01 -32.40
N GLN A 214 4.63 -0.92 -32.40
CA GLN A 214 4.33 0.26 -31.59
C GLN A 214 3.00 0.90 -32.05
N THR A 215 2.77 1.00 -33.36
CA THR A 215 1.52 1.52 -33.91
C THR A 215 0.33 0.64 -33.57
N LEU A 216 0.47 -0.69 -33.72
CA LEU A 216 -0.61 -1.63 -33.41
C LEU A 216 -0.99 -1.60 -31.92
N LEU A 217 -0.01 -1.55 -31.02
CA LEU A 217 -0.25 -1.47 -29.58
C LEU A 217 -1.02 -0.20 -29.19
N GLY A 218 -0.69 0.94 -29.81
CA GLY A 218 -1.42 2.19 -29.63
C GLY A 218 -2.90 2.08 -30.03
N ASN A 219 -3.20 1.22 -31.01
CA ASN A 219 -4.54 0.91 -31.49
C ASN A 219 -5.21 -0.27 -30.77
N GLY A 220 -4.60 -0.78 -29.69
CA GLY A 220 -5.15 -1.89 -28.91
C GLY A 220 -4.99 -3.26 -29.56
N GLN A 221 -4.00 -3.43 -30.44
CA GLN A 221 -3.69 -4.69 -31.13
C GLN A 221 -2.28 -5.18 -30.82
N ILE A 222 -2.10 -6.50 -30.84
CA ILE A 222 -0.79 -7.15 -30.72
C ILE A 222 -0.56 -7.93 -32.01
N SER A 223 0.54 -7.64 -32.72
CA SER A 223 0.90 -8.37 -33.95
C SER A 223 1.12 -9.85 -33.69
N HIS A 224 1.00 -10.66 -34.75
CA HIS A 224 1.29 -12.09 -34.67
C HIS A 224 2.75 -12.36 -34.26
N ASP A 225 3.68 -11.59 -34.80
CA ASP A 225 5.12 -11.74 -34.52
C ASP A 225 5.44 -11.38 -33.07
N LEU A 226 4.88 -10.28 -32.55
CA LEU A 226 5.03 -9.93 -31.15
C LEU A 226 4.41 -11.00 -30.23
N ARG A 227 3.24 -11.54 -30.55
CA ARG A 227 2.65 -12.66 -29.78
C ARG A 227 3.58 -13.86 -29.75
N SER A 228 4.10 -14.26 -30.90
CA SER A 228 5.02 -15.40 -31.02
C SER A 228 6.28 -15.18 -30.19
N PHE A 229 6.85 -13.98 -30.23
CA PHE A 229 7.98 -13.59 -29.40
C PHE A 229 7.66 -13.65 -27.90
N LEU A 230 6.51 -13.13 -27.48
CA LEU A 230 6.11 -13.16 -26.07
C LEU A 230 5.95 -14.59 -25.54
N ILE A 231 5.43 -15.53 -26.34
CA ILE A 231 5.31 -16.95 -25.97
C ILE A 231 6.68 -17.53 -25.60
N THR A 232 7.74 -17.17 -26.33
CA THR A 232 9.09 -17.71 -26.09
C THR A 232 9.79 -17.14 -24.86
N MET A 233 9.32 -15.99 -24.36
CA MET A 233 10.03 -15.20 -23.34
C MET A 233 9.36 -15.20 -21.97
N PHE A 234 8.06 -15.53 -21.90
CA PHE A 234 7.26 -15.40 -20.68
C PHE A 234 6.60 -16.71 -20.29
N ASP A 235 6.62 -16.98 -18.99
CA ASP A 235 6.06 -18.19 -18.41
C ASP A 235 4.68 -17.87 -17.82
N PRO A 236 3.56 -18.37 -18.39
CA PRO A 236 2.21 -18.08 -17.90
C PRO A 236 1.93 -18.61 -16.48
N LEU A 237 2.83 -19.42 -15.90
CA LEU A 237 2.74 -19.86 -14.51
C LEU A 237 3.46 -18.94 -13.53
N LYS A 238 4.31 -18.02 -14.02
CA LYS A 238 5.14 -17.13 -13.19
C LYS A 238 4.95 -15.65 -13.48
N ASP A 239 4.56 -15.32 -14.71
CA ASP A 239 4.41 -13.96 -15.19
C ASP A 239 2.92 -13.65 -15.38
N ASP A 240 2.44 -12.61 -14.71
CA ASP A 240 1.05 -12.16 -14.85
C ASP A 240 0.90 -11.01 -15.84
N ILE A 241 1.94 -10.18 -15.96
CA ILE A 241 1.92 -8.95 -16.72
C ILE A 241 3.30 -8.58 -17.27
N ILE A 242 3.30 -7.83 -18.36
CA ILE A 242 4.47 -7.44 -19.14
C ILE A 242 4.38 -5.95 -19.44
N GLN A 243 5.50 -5.25 -19.26
CA GLN A 243 5.69 -3.89 -19.75
C GLN A 243 6.15 -3.92 -21.20
N VAL A 244 5.42 -3.28 -22.10
CA VAL A 244 5.87 -3.08 -23.48
C VAL A 244 6.35 -1.65 -23.63
N VAL A 245 7.64 -1.46 -23.90
CA VAL A 245 8.27 -0.14 -24.02
C VAL A 245 8.74 0.11 -25.45
N SER A 246 8.75 1.38 -25.87
CA SER A 246 9.33 1.77 -27.15
C SER A 246 10.84 1.61 -27.10
N LEU A 247 11.41 0.88 -28.07
CA LEU A 247 12.85 0.75 -28.22
C LEU A 247 13.50 2.11 -28.53
N THR A 248 12.79 3.00 -29.24
CA THR A 248 13.32 4.29 -29.67
C THR A 248 13.25 5.35 -28.57
N SER A 249 12.09 5.49 -27.90
CA SER A 249 11.88 6.57 -26.92
C SER A 249 12.01 6.13 -25.45
N GLY A 250 12.07 4.82 -25.18
CA GLY A 250 12.04 4.28 -23.82
C GLY A 250 10.68 4.40 -23.12
N LYS A 251 9.70 5.05 -23.73
CA LYS A 251 8.35 5.26 -23.17
C LYS A 251 7.59 3.95 -22.99
N LEU A 252 6.80 3.85 -21.93
CA LEU A 252 5.89 2.73 -21.70
C LEU A 252 4.72 2.84 -22.68
N LEU A 253 4.53 1.87 -23.57
CA LEU A 253 3.47 1.89 -24.57
C LEU A 253 2.20 1.21 -24.06
N ALA A 254 2.37 0.05 -23.42
CA ALA A 254 1.26 -0.76 -22.96
C ALA A 254 1.65 -1.69 -21.81
N LEU A 255 0.64 -2.13 -21.08
CA LEU A 255 0.70 -3.29 -20.21
C LEU A 255 -0.06 -4.44 -20.85
N VAL A 256 0.60 -5.59 -20.99
CA VAL A 256 0.05 -6.81 -21.56
C VAL A 256 -0.03 -7.86 -20.46
N GLY A 257 -1.23 -8.36 -20.17
CA GLY A 257 -1.46 -9.44 -19.23
C GLY A 257 -1.42 -10.80 -19.91
N ILE A 258 -1.10 -11.82 -19.14
CA ILE A 258 -1.08 -13.22 -19.57
C ILE A 258 -2.29 -13.91 -18.95
N GLU A 259 -3.18 -14.47 -19.79
CA GLU A 259 -4.41 -15.12 -19.35
C GLU A 259 -4.48 -16.54 -19.90
N LYS A 260 -4.89 -17.51 -19.05
CA LYS A 260 -4.93 -18.94 -19.40
C LYS A 260 -5.72 -19.24 -20.69
N ASP A 261 -6.84 -18.57 -20.90
CA ASP A 261 -7.74 -18.86 -22.04
C ASP A 261 -7.61 -17.89 -23.22
N ARG A 262 -7.01 -16.72 -22.99
CA ARG A 262 -6.93 -15.63 -23.99
C ARG A 262 -5.49 -15.31 -24.41
N GLY A 263 -4.50 -15.95 -23.81
CA GLY A 263 -3.09 -15.68 -24.04
C GLY A 263 -2.74 -14.24 -23.65
N PHE A 264 -2.05 -13.52 -24.54
CA PHE A 264 -1.64 -12.14 -24.31
C PHE A 264 -2.77 -11.14 -24.60
N VAL A 265 -3.16 -10.39 -23.57
CA VAL A 265 -4.26 -9.41 -23.62
C VAL A 265 -3.74 -8.04 -23.22
N ILE A 266 -4.00 -7.01 -24.02
CA ILE A 266 -3.66 -5.64 -23.65
C ILE A 266 -4.55 -5.21 -22.48
N LYS A 267 -3.95 -4.97 -21.32
CA LYS A 267 -4.64 -4.49 -20.13
C LYS A 267 -4.76 -2.97 -20.15
N ARG A 268 -3.71 -2.27 -20.58
CA ARG A 268 -3.67 -0.80 -20.65
C ARG A 268 -2.84 -0.36 -21.85
N VAL A 269 -3.31 0.68 -22.53
CA VAL A 269 -2.53 1.47 -23.48
C VAL A 269 -2.21 2.81 -22.82
N ILE A 270 -0.96 3.23 -22.91
CA ILE A 270 -0.45 4.47 -22.33
C ILE A 270 -0.36 5.52 -23.43
N LYS A 271 -0.90 6.70 -23.14
CA LYS A 271 -0.86 7.87 -24.01
C LYS A 271 0.16 8.88 -23.46
N TYR A 272 0.79 9.65 -24.35
CA TYR A 272 1.73 10.72 -24.01
C TYR A 272 1.38 11.96 -24.83
#